data_AF-A0A553JX99-F1
#
_entry.id   AF-A0A553JX99-F1
#
_cell.length_a   1.000
_cell.length_b   1.000
_cell.length_c   1.000
_cell.angle_alpha   90.00
_cell.angle_beta   90.00
_cell.angle_gamma   90.00
#
_symmetry.space_group_name_H-M   'P 1'
#
loop_
_entity.id
_entity.type
_entity.pdbx_description
1 polymer ?
#
loop_
_entity_poly.entity_id
_entity_poly.type
_entity_poly.pdbx_seq_one_letter_code
_entity_poly.pdbx_strand_id
1 'polypeptide(L)'
;MAGWPQLQTALAAALASLNPGGNLVVTKASPEVRMQFSVSPEGDQLHAEVTNGTADDDRLPGRGWELCDAWGGVWRRSTVWPATTEQVTETVTEAAFVVRGLWGNPRPEGFGYLAWEEPAPAPAWQFWKSAKEKPLTFPDLGLPKAPEPDPNS
;
A
#
# COMPACT_ATOMS: atom_id res chain seq x y z
N MET A 1 -0.48 11.86 18.48
CA MET A 1 -0.20 11.48 17.07
C MET A 1 0.70 10.25 17.08
N ALA A 2 0.40 9.24 16.26
CA ALA A 2 1.17 8.00 16.20
C ALA A 2 2.55 8.27 15.57
N GLY A 3 3.62 7.71 16.12
CA GLY A 3 4.93 7.72 15.46
C GLY A 3 5.03 6.59 14.43
N TRP A 4 6.12 6.59 13.66
CA TRP A 4 6.40 5.54 12.68
C TRP A 4 6.36 4.12 13.25
N PRO A 5 6.92 3.81 14.44
CA PRO A 5 6.80 2.47 15.01
C PRO A 5 5.35 2.03 15.26
N GLN A 6 4.51 2.95 15.76
CA GLN A 6 3.09 2.66 15.99
C GLN A 6 2.35 2.43 14.66
N LEU A 7 2.62 3.26 13.66
CA LEU A 7 2.04 3.10 12.33
C LEU A 7 2.49 1.78 11.67
N GLN A 8 3.76 1.42 11.77
CA GLN A 8 4.27 0.14 11.24
C GLN A 8 3.54 -1.06 11.87
N THR A 9 3.40 -1.07 13.19
CA THR A 9 2.65 -2.13 13.89
C THR A 9 1.20 -2.19 13.42
N ALA A 10 0.53 -1.04 13.30
CA ALA A 10 -0.86 -0.98 12.85
C ALA A 10 -1.02 -1.41 11.38
N LEU A 11 -0.09 -1.03 10.51
CA LEU A 11 -0.05 -1.47 9.12
C LEU A 11 0.13 -2.98 9.03
N ALA A 12 1.10 -3.55 9.76
CA ALA A 12 1.31 -5.00 9.77
C ALA A 12 0.05 -5.76 10.23
N ALA A 13 -0.65 -5.25 11.24
CA ALA A 13 -1.92 -5.81 11.70
C ALA A 13 -3.03 -5.68 10.64
N ALA A 14 -3.13 -4.54 9.94
CA ALA A 14 -4.09 -4.34 8.86
C ALA A 14 -3.83 -5.30 7.69
N LEU A 15 -2.56 -5.44 7.26
CA LEU A 15 -2.17 -6.35 6.19
C LEU A 15 -2.50 -7.81 6.50
N ALA A 16 -2.33 -8.24 7.75
CA ALA A 16 -2.70 -9.59 8.19
C ALA A 16 -4.20 -9.89 8.07
N SER A 17 -5.04 -8.87 7.91
CA SER A 17 -6.49 -8.99 7.71
C SER A 17 -6.94 -8.79 6.25
N LEU A 18 -6.03 -8.54 5.32
CA LEU A 18 -6.37 -8.40 3.90
C LEU A 18 -6.67 -9.76 3.27
N ASN A 19 -7.75 -9.80 2.50
CA ASN A 19 -8.08 -10.91 1.61
C ASN A 19 -7.37 -10.73 0.25
N PRO A 20 -7.32 -11.77 -0.60
CA PRO A 20 -6.93 -11.61 -2.00
C PRO A 20 -7.72 -10.48 -2.68
N GLY A 21 -7.02 -9.65 -3.47
CA GLY A 21 -7.58 -8.42 -4.04
C GLY A 21 -7.70 -7.25 -3.05
N GLY A 22 -7.31 -7.43 -1.80
CA GLY A 22 -7.28 -6.37 -0.79
C GLY A 22 -6.17 -5.36 -1.06
N ASN A 23 -6.51 -4.07 -1.01
CA ASN A 23 -5.62 -2.93 -1.19
C ASN A 23 -5.65 -2.03 0.04
N LEU A 24 -4.47 -1.54 0.43
CA LEU A 24 -4.28 -0.52 1.44
C LEU A 24 -3.26 0.51 0.93
N VAL A 25 -3.71 1.75 0.77
CA VAL A 25 -2.88 2.87 0.33
C VAL A 25 -2.72 3.85 1.47
N VAL A 26 -1.49 4.27 1.73
CA VAL A 26 -1.12 5.33 2.66
C VAL A 26 -0.46 6.44 1.87
N THR A 27 -1.06 7.62 1.86
CA THR A 27 -0.64 8.72 0.97
C THR A 27 -0.55 10.04 1.71
N LYS A 28 0.37 10.89 1.27
CA LYS A 28 0.54 12.28 1.70
C LYS A 28 0.63 13.15 0.47
N ALA A 29 -0.09 14.27 0.44
CA ALA A 29 -0.22 15.10 -0.75
C ALA A 29 0.95 16.11 -0.93
N SER A 30 1.65 16.49 0.14
CA SER A 30 2.72 17.49 0.06
C SER A 30 3.85 17.22 1.08
N PRO A 31 5.07 16.82 0.63
CA PRO A 31 5.34 16.32 -0.72
C PRO A 31 4.49 15.09 -1.04
N GLU A 32 4.22 14.87 -2.33
CA GLU A 32 3.48 13.68 -2.77
C GLU A 32 4.31 12.43 -2.49
N VAL A 33 3.81 11.58 -1.60
CA VAL A 33 4.41 10.28 -1.27
C VAL A 33 3.32 9.27 -1.00
N ARG A 34 3.47 8.07 -1.58
CA ARG A 34 2.53 6.96 -1.43
C ARG A 34 3.26 5.68 -1.05
N MET A 35 2.66 4.94 -0.15
CA MET A 35 2.90 3.50 0.04
C MET A 35 1.59 2.78 -0.28
N GLN A 36 1.66 1.70 -1.04
CA GLN A 36 0.51 0.86 -1.35
C GLN A 36 0.86 -0.58 -1.05
N PHE A 37 -0.07 -1.30 -0.45
CA PHE A 37 0.03 -2.72 -0.20
C PHE A 37 -1.16 -3.41 -0.86
N SER A 38 -0.90 -4.40 -1.71
CA SER A 38 -1.95 -5.15 -2.38
C SER A 38 -1.69 -6.64 -2.28
N VAL A 39 -2.71 -7.40 -1.90
CA VAL A 39 -2.68 -8.86 -2.03
C VAL A 39 -3.15 -9.18 -3.44
N SER A 40 -2.33 -9.90 -4.19
CA SER A 40 -2.67 -10.43 -5.53
C SER A 40 -4.07 -11.07 -5.55
N PRO A 41 -4.82 -10.96 -6.66
CA PRO A 41 -6.11 -11.62 -6.82
C PRO A 41 -6.04 -13.14 -6.61
N GLU A 42 -4.91 -13.75 -6.98
CA GLU A 42 -4.62 -15.17 -6.79
C GLU A 42 -4.35 -15.53 -5.33
N GLY A 43 -4.02 -14.53 -4.49
CA GLY A 43 -3.76 -14.70 -3.06
C GLY A 43 -2.40 -15.33 -2.74
N ASP A 44 -1.46 -15.32 -3.68
CA ASP A 44 -0.14 -15.95 -3.55
C ASP A 44 1.01 -14.95 -3.33
N GLN A 45 0.75 -13.66 -3.54
CA GLN A 45 1.69 -12.56 -3.34
C GLN A 45 1.08 -11.35 -2.63
N LEU A 46 1.90 -10.69 -1.82
CA LEU A 46 1.73 -9.35 -1.29
C LEU A 46 2.71 -8.43 -2.01
N HIS A 47 2.20 -7.41 -2.70
CA HIS A 47 3.01 -6.35 -3.30
C HIS A 47 3.01 -5.14 -2.37
N ALA A 48 4.21 -4.70 -1.99
CA ALA A 48 4.43 -3.37 -1.43
C ALA A 48 4.95 -2.47 -2.55
N GLU A 49 4.31 -1.33 -2.73
CA GLU A 49 4.68 -0.31 -3.69
C GLU A 49 4.93 1.00 -2.98
N VAL A 50 5.93 1.73 -3.47
CA VAL A 50 6.28 3.06 -2.98
C VAL A 50 6.51 3.98 -4.17
N THR A 51 6.05 5.23 -4.05
CA THR A 51 6.36 6.29 -5.03
C THR A 51 6.44 7.65 -4.34
N ASN A 52 7.32 8.49 -4.85
CA ASN A 52 7.43 9.92 -4.60
C ASN A 52 7.44 10.72 -5.93
N GLY A 53 7.00 10.10 -7.03
CA GLY A 53 6.98 10.69 -8.36
C GLY A 53 8.31 10.68 -9.11
N THR A 54 9.36 10.00 -8.61
CA THR A 54 10.64 9.85 -9.34
C THR A 54 11.07 8.39 -9.49
N ALA A 55 11.58 8.07 -10.68
CA ALA A 55 12.20 6.79 -11.00
C ALA A 55 13.71 6.74 -10.71
N ASP A 56 14.33 7.87 -10.35
CA ASP A 56 15.76 7.98 -10.09
C ASP A 56 16.06 7.84 -8.58
N ASP A 57 16.05 6.61 -8.08
CA ASP A 57 16.55 6.27 -6.74
C ASP A 57 17.42 5.01 -6.78
N ASP A 58 18.73 5.22 -6.91
CA ASP A 58 19.75 4.17 -7.04
C ASP A 58 19.93 3.32 -5.77
N ARG A 59 19.34 3.75 -4.64
CA ARG A 59 19.41 3.06 -3.34
C ARG A 59 18.38 1.94 -3.23
N LEU A 60 17.31 1.97 -4.02
CA LEU A 60 16.19 1.03 -3.95
C LEU A 60 16.51 -0.37 -4.52
N PRO A 61 17.18 -0.52 -5.68
CA PRO A 61 17.55 -1.84 -6.21
C PRO A 61 18.36 -2.69 -5.23
N GLY A 62 19.32 -2.08 -4.51
CA GLY A 62 20.15 -2.76 -3.51
C GLY A 62 19.38 -3.29 -2.29
N ARG A 63 18.08 -2.99 -2.19
CA ARG A 63 17.19 -3.38 -1.08
C ARG A 63 16.03 -4.26 -1.55
N GLY A 64 16.10 -4.79 -2.78
CA GLY A 64 15.09 -5.70 -3.34
C GLY A 64 13.84 -5.00 -3.84
N TRP A 65 13.93 -3.71 -4.17
CA TRP A 65 12.88 -2.98 -4.87
C TRP A 65 13.15 -2.98 -6.38
N GLU A 66 12.10 -3.18 -7.15
CA GLU A 66 12.13 -3.19 -8.61
C GLU A 66 11.31 -2.02 -9.14
N LEU A 67 11.83 -1.28 -10.12
CA LEU A 67 11.07 -0.21 -10.77
C LEU A 67 10.01 -0.85 -11.68
N CYS A 68 8.73 -0.70 -11.33
CA CYS A 68 7.62 -1.29 -12.08
C CYS A 68 6.88 -0.27 -12.95
N ASP A 69 6.96 1.02 -12.62
CA ASP A 69 6.49 2.11 -13.49
C ASP A 69 7.48 3.27 -13.46
N ALA A 70 8.18 3.47 -14.59
CA ALA A 70 9.14 4.56 -14.75
C ALA A 70 8.47 5.94 -14.85
N TRP A 71 7.22 6.02 -15.30
CA TRP A 71 6.51 7.30 -15.46
C TRP A 71 6.01 7.82 -14.12
N GLY A 72 5.40 6.94 -13.31
CA GLY A 72 4.93 7.26 -11.97
C GLY A 72 6.01 7.16 -10.88
N GLY A 73 7.23 6.71 -11.23
CA GLY A 73 8.29 6.47 -10.25
C GLY A 73 7.88 5.42 -9.20
N VAL A 74 7.17 4.37 -9.64
CA VAL A 74 6.65 3.34 -8.75
C VAL A 74 7.64 2.20 -8.64
N TRP A 75 8.05 1.95 -7.40
CA TRP A 75 8.93 0.86 -7.01
C TRP A 75 8.13 -0.19 -6.27
N ARG A 76 8.34 -1.46 -6.61
CA ARG A 76 7.64 -2.60 -6.02
C ARG A 76 8.60 -3.55 -5.36
N ARG A 77 8.20 -4.09 -4.22
CA ARG A 77 8.78 -5.26 -3.57
C ARG A 77 7.68 -6.27 -3.31
N SER A 78 7.92 -7.52 -3.68
CA SER A 78 6.95 -8.60 -3.57
C SER A 78 7.37 -9.60 -2.50
N THR A 79 6.39 -10.10 -1.73
CA THR A 79 6.56 -11.12 -0.70
C THR A 79 5.52 -12.22 -0.93
N VAL A 80 5.90 -13.50 -0.74
CA VAL A 80 4.97 -14.63 -0.86
C VAL A 80 3.82 -14.47 0.16
N TRP A 81 2.59 -14.79 -0.25
CA TRP A 81 1.38 -14.72 0.57
C TRP A 81 0.67 -16.09 0.63
N PRO A 82 0.09 -16.50 1.78
CA PRO A 82 0.09 -15.82 3.07
C PRO A 82 1.51 -15.73 3.68
N ALA A 83 1.88 -14.53 4.11
CA ALA A 83 3.17 -14.26 4.71
C ALA A 83 3.12 -14.50 6.23
N THR A 84 4.25 -14.89 6.84
CA THR A 84 4.38 -14.90 8.29
C THR A 84 4.30 -13.47 8.85
N THR A 85 3.95 -13.32 10.13
CA THR A 85 3.97 -12.00 10.80
C THR A 85 5.32 -11.29 10.64
N GLU A 86 6.42 -12.03 10.67
CA GLU A 86 7.77 -11.49 10.47
C GLU A 86 7.96 -10.94 9.06
N GLN A 87 7.55 -11.69 8.02
CA GLN A 87 7.62 -11.26 6.62
C GLN A 87 6.74 -10.02 6.34
N VAL A 88 5.54 -9.97 6.93
CA VAL A 88 4.67 -8.79 6.85
C VAL A 88 5.33 -7.59 7.52
N THR A 89 5.87 -7.79 8.72
CA THR A 89 6.54 -6.74 9.47
C THR A 89 7.76 -6.22 8.71
N GLU A 90 8.58 -7.09 8.14
CA GLU A 90 9.73 -6.71 7.32
C GLU A 90 9.30 -5.88 6.11
N THR A 91 8.27 -6.33 5.39
CA THR A 91 7.73 -5.62 4.21
C THR A 91 7.26 -4.20 4.59
N VAL A 92 6.54 -4.07 5.70
CA VAL A 92 6.06 -2.77 6.21
C VAL A 92 7.21 -1.90 6.70
N THR A 93 8.16 -2.47 7.44
CA THR A 93 9.34 -1.76 7.94
C THR A 93 10.18 -1.22 6.80
N GLU A 94 10.35 -2.00 5.73
CA GLU A 94 11.10 -1.60 4.54
C GLU A 94 10.39 -0.47 3.79
N ALA A 95 9.09 -0.59 3.50
CA ALA A 95 8.31 0.48 2.87
C ALA A 95 8.35 1.78 3.69
N ALA A 96 8.20 1.67 5.01
CA ALA A 96 8.30 2.81 5.91
C ALA A 96 9.73 3.38 5.97
N PHE A 97 10.77 2.56 5.85
CA PHE A 97 12.16 3.03 5.77
C PHE A 97 12.40 3.85 4.50
N VAL A 98 11.88 3.41 3.35
CA VAL A 98 11.97 4.18 2.10
C VAL A 98 11.35 5.56 2.29
N VAL A 99 10.10 5.62 2.74
CA VAL A 99 9.39 6.89 2.93
C VAL A 99 10.05 7.78 3.99
N ARG A 100 10.40 7.21 5.15
CA ARG A 100 10.95 7.96 6.29
C ARG A 100 12.40 8.37 6.08
N GLY A 101 13.23 7.40 5.69
CA GLY A 101 14.68 7.50 5.67
C GLY A 101 15.21 7.99 4.34
N LEU A 102 14.75 7.41 3.23
CA LEU A 102 15.29 7.73 1.90
C LEU A 102 14.67 9.01 1.32
N TRP A 103 13.38 9.24 1.58
CA TRP A 103 12.61 10.36 1.02
C TRP A 103 12.27 11.46 2.01
N GLY A 104 12.84 11.41 3.23
CA GLY A 104 12.80 12.54 4.15
C GLY A 104 11.42 12.85 4.75
N ASN A 105 10.59 11.84 5.02
CA ASN A 105 9.34 11.98 5.79
C ASN A 105 9.53 11.47 7.23
N PRO A 106 10.22 12.22 8.11
CA PRO A 106 10.62 11.73 9.44
C PRO A 106 9.43 11.44 10.37
N ARG A 107 8.23 11.90 10.02
CA ARG A 107 7.01 11.71 10.79
C ARG A 107 5.82 11.39 9.88
N PRO A 108 4.81 10.65 10.38
CA PRO A 108 3.64 10.27 9.60
C PRO A 108 2.55 11.36 9.58
N GLU A 109 2.79 12.56 10.11
CA GLU A 109 1.78 13.63 10.02
C GLU A 109 1.53 14.02 8.55
N GLY A 110 0.26 14.27 8.23
CA GLY A 110 -0.20 14.60 6.88
C GLY A 110 -0.45 13.38 5.99
N PHE A 111 -0.15 12.17 6.44
CA PHE A 111 -0.60 10.95 5.76
C PHE A 111 -2.07 10.67 6.07
N GLY A 112 -2.80 10.20 5.06
CA GLY A 112 -4.10 9.55 5.18
C GLY A 112 -4.07 8.17 4.55
N TYR A 113 -5.16 7.41 4.68
CA TYR A 113 -5.26 6.08 4.08
C TYR A 113 -6.54 5.86 3.26
N LEU A 114 -6.44 5.00 2.26
CA LEU A 114 -7.55 4.41 1.52
C LEU A 114 -7.41 2.89 1.58
N ALA A 115 -8.51 2.17 1.65
CA ALA A 115 -8.49 0.72 1.62
C ALA A 115 -9.75 0.16 0.99
N TRP A 116 -9.59 -0.83 0.13
CA TRP A 116 -10.68 -1.49 -0.59
C TRP A 116 -10.30 -2.92 -0.94
N GLU A 117 -11.29 -3.73 -1.28
CA GLU A 117 -11.12 -5.07 -1.83
C GLU A 117 -11.64 -5.02 -3.27
N GLU A 118 -10.76 -5.36 -4.22
CA GLU A 118 -11.13 -5.54 -5.63
C GLU A 118 -12.17 -6.65 -5.75
N PRO A 119 -13.18 -6.48 -6.61
CA PRO A 119 -14.10 -7.56 -6.89
C PRO A 119 -13.38 -8.74 -7.54
N ALA A 120 -13.77 -9.96 -7.16
CA ALA A 120 -13.35 -11.14 -7.91
C ALA A 120 -13.77 -10.98 -9.38
N PRO A 121 -12.92 -11.36 -10.35
CA PRO A 121 -13.23 -11.22 -11.76
C PRO A 121 -14.55 -11.95 -12.06
N ALA A 122 -15.53 -11.20 -12.57
CA ALA A 122 -16.81 -11.77 -12.94
C ALA A 122 -16.59 -12.79 -14.07
N PRO A 123 -17.23 -13.96 -14.02
CA PRO A 123 -17.26 -14.87 -15.17
C PRO A 123 -17.71 -14.11 -16.43
N ALA A 124 -17.15 -14.43 -17.59
CA ALA A 124 -17.42 -13.69 -18.84
C ALA A 124 -18.92 -13.54 -19.18
N TRP A 125 -19.77 -14.44 -18.69
CA TRP A 125 -21.22 -14.38 -18.83
C TRP A 125 -21.93 -13.47 -17.83
N GLN A 126 -21.25 -12.77 -16.92
CA GLN A 126 -21.80 -11.84 -15.92
C GLN A 126 -21.27 -10.40 -16.07
N PHE A 127 -20.77 -10.02 -17.25
CA PHE A 127 -20.17 -8.71 -17.51
C PHE A 127 -21.09 -7.50 -17.20
N TRP A 128 -22.40 -7.70 -17.06
CA TRP A 128 -23.36 -6.67 -16.63
C TRP A 128 -23.40 -6.45 -15.11
N LYS A 129 -22.81 -7.34 -14.31
CA LYS A 129 -22.65 -7.15 -12.87
C LYS A 129 -21.31 -6.49 -12.63
N SER A 130 -21.27 -5.15 -12.63
CA SER A 130 -20.14 -4.42 -12.06
C SER A 130 -20.11 -4.74 -10.57
N ALA A 131 -19.31 -5.73 -10.19
CA ALA A 131 -19.02 -5.98 -8.80
C ALA A 131 -18.31 -4.72 -8.27
N LYS A 132 -18.88 -4.09 -7.25
CA LYS A 132 -18.37 -2.82 -6.72
C LYS A 132 -17.20 -3.13 -5.80
N GLU A 133 -16.18 -2.27 -5.85
CA GLU A 133 -15.13 -2.24 -4.83
C GLU A 133 -15.75 -2.22 -3.45
N LYS A 134 -15.27 -3.09 -2.56
CA LYS A 134 -15.76 -3.17 -1.20
C LYS A 134 -14.82 -2.35 -0.31
N PRO A 135 -15.27 -1.21 0.24
CA PRO A 135 -14.42 -0.39 1.07
C PRO A 135 -14.03 -1.12 2.35
N LEU A 136 -12.76 -1.01 2.72
CA LEU A 136 -12.22 -1.52 3.99
C LEU A 136 -12.00 -0.34 4.95
N THR A 137 -11.95 -0.65 6.24
CA THR A 137 -11.74 0.34 7.31
C THR A 137 -10.83 -0.23 8.38
N PHE A 138 -9.80 0.54 8.75
CA PHE A 138 -8.81 0.15 9.75
C PHE A 138 -8.68 1.27 10.78
N PRO A 139 -9.56 1.31 11.80
CA PRO A 139 -9.55 2.40 12.79
C PRO A 139 -8.24 2.48 13.58
N ASP A 140 -7.57 1.33 13.75
CA ASP A 140 -6.33 1.22 14.52
C ASP A 140 -5.09 1.74 13.79
N LEU A 141 -5.19 2.14 12.51
CA LEU A 141 -4.07 2.76 11.77
C LEU A 141 -3.64 4.10 12.37
N GLY A 142 -4.54 4.79 13.11
CA GLY A 142 -4.25 6.12 13.64
C GLY A 142 -4.04 7.18 12.56
N LEU A 143 -4.42 6.90 11.31
CA LEU A 143 -4.43 7.82 10.18
C LEU A 143 -5.87 8.21 9.82
N PRO A 144 -6.12 9.44 9.36
CA PRO A 144 -7.40 9.80 8.79
C PRO A 144 -7.64 8.98 7.51
N LYS A 145 -8.87 8.51 7.30
CA LYS A 145 -9.28 7.96 6.01
C LYS A 145 -9.33 9.11 5.00
N ALA A 146 -8.65 8.98 3.87
CA ALA A 146 -8.73 9.98 2.81
C ALA A 146 -10.15 9.99 2.23
N PRO A 147 -10.66 11.15 1.76
CA PRO A 147 -11.94 11.21 1.09
C PRO A 147 -11.93 10.28 -0.13
N GLU A 148 -13.05 9.60 -0.39
CA GLU A 148 -13.20 8.86 -1.64
C GLU A 148 -12.97 9.81 -2.82
N PRO A 149 -12.20 9.41 -3.84
CA PRO A 149 -12.08 10.22 -5.05
C PRO A 149 -13.49 10.43 -5.63
N ASP A 150 -13.86 11.68 -5.84
CA ASP A 150 -15.15 12.00 -6.46
C ASP A 150 -15.11 11.46 -7.90
N PRO A 151 -16.02 10.55 -8.28
CA PRO A 151 -16.02 9.96 -9.62
C PRO A 151 -16.29 10.99 -10.75
N ASN A 152 -16.50 12.27 -10.41
CA ASN A 152 -16.76 13.36 -11.37
C ASN A 152 -15.67 14.45 -11.42
N SER A 153 -14.48 14.24 -10.83
CA SER A 153 -13.36 15.20 -10.92
C SER A 153 -12.45 14.99 -12.13
#